data_AF-A0A959BW71-F1
#
_entry.id   AF-A0A959BW71-F1
#
_cell.length_a   1.000
_cell.length_b   1.000
_cell.length_c   1.000
_cell.angle_alpha   90.00
_cell.angle_beta   90.00
_cell.angle_gamma   90.00
#
_symmetry.space_group_name_H-M   'P 1'
#
loop_
_entity.id
_entity.type
_entity.pdbx_description
1 polymer ?
#
loop_
_entity_poly.entity_id
_entity_poly.type
_entity_poly.pdbx_seq_one_letter_code
_entity_poly.pdbx_strand_id
1 'polypeptide(L)'
;MKTNILFLAILLLAGACQPGGGKETSEPAPKTAEEYTLAIIKEVQKVILSTDQQLRAYQPQRLELPAEENQQPRILQLWTEEGNPVKLTVTEANDGRQTAGLSAFYFANKELFFATQPHARFIFIDGKLKYWLDKDWNPLQAPEQGRRDWEQKLLEQAAEYLGLFSDGEKQAPSSQ
;
A
#
# COMPACT_ATOMS: atom_id res chain seq x y z
N MET A 1 5.88 -20.57 -17.54
CA MET A 1 5.02 -19.61 -18.25
C MET A 1 5.50 -18.22 -17.88
N LYS A 2 5.98 -17.42 -18.83
CA LYS A 2 6.40 -16.03 -18.60
C LYS A 2 5.17 -15.15 -18.76
N THR A 3 4.51 -14.82 -17.66
CA THR A 3 3.48 -13.79 -17.65
C THR A 3 4.24 -12.47 -17.58
N ASN A 4 4.32 -11.74 -18.70
CA ASN A 4 4.80 -10.36 -18.69
C ASN A 4 3.77 -9.54 -17.93
N ILE A 5 4.09 -9.13 -16.71
CA ILE A 5 3.20 -8.38 -15.84
C ILE A 5 3.44 -6.90 -16.12
N LEU A 6 2.40 -6.29 -16.70
CA LEU A 6 2.34 -4.90 -17.08
C LEU A 6 2.37 -4.04 -15.81
N PHE A 7 3.56 -3.59 -15.44
CA PHE A 7 3.75 -2.53 -14.44
C PHE A 7 3.05 -1.28 -14.96
N LEU A 8 1.95 -0.90 -14.30
CA LEU A 8 1.29 0.37 -14.56
C LEU A 8 2.22 1.46 -14.02
N ALA A 9 3.03 2.03 -14.91
CA ALA A 9 3.66 3.30 -14.66
C ALA A 9 2.54 4.29 -14.33
N ILE A 10 2.55 4.85 -13.12
CA ILE A 10 1.83 6.07 -12.81
C ILE A 10 2.53 7.17 -13.62
N LEU A 11 2.28 7.18 -14.93
CA LEU A 11 2.67 8.24 -15.82
C LEU A 11 1.76 9.40 -15.48
N LEU A 12 2.29 10.29 -14.63
CA LEU A 12 1.88 11.67 -14.53
C LEU A 12 1.59 12.20 -15.95
N LEU A 13 0.34 12.52 -16.20
CA LEU A 13 -0.13 13.20 -17.42
C LEU A 13 0.47 14.62 -17.46
N ALA A 14 1.76 14.71 -17.76
CA ALA A 14 2.35 15.90 -18.35
C ALA A 14 1.99 15.87 -19.85
N GLY A 15 1.29 16.90 -20.29
CA GLY A 15 0.64 16.95 -21.59
C GLY A 15 1.56 16.69 -22.78
N ALA A 16 1.07 15.88 -23.72
CA ALA A 16 1.53 15.87 -25.09
C ALA A 16 0.30 15.94 -26.01
N CYS A 17 0.16 17.07 -26.70
CA CYS A 17 -0.71 17.22 -27.85
C CYS A 17 -0.35 16.18 -28.92
N GLN A 18 -1.31 15.37 -29.36
CA GLN A 18 -1.38 14.94 -30.77
C GLN A 18 -2.81 14.50 -31.15
N PRO A 19 -3.33 14.90 -32.33
CA PRO A 19 -4.66 14.53 -32.78
C PRO A 19 -4.62 13.24 -33.61
N GLY A 20 -5.43 12.24 -33.25
CA GLY A 20 -5.45 10.97 -33.98
C GLY A 20 -6.56 10.01 -33.56
N GLY A 21 -7.79 10.33 -33.96
CA GLY A 21 -8.93 9.44 -34.22
C GLY A 21 -8.96 8.04 -33.60
N GLY A 22 -9.59 7.93 -32.43
CA GLY A 22 -10.20 6.71 -31.91
C GLY A 22 -11.33 7.10 -30.97
N LYS A 23 -12.54 6.54 -31.15
CA LYS A 23 -13.64 6.68 -30.18
C LYS A 23 -13.31 5.86 -28.93
N GLU A 24 -12.32 6.31 -28.18
CA GLU A 24 -12.25 6.01 -26.76
C GLU A 24 -13.30 6.88 -26.09
N THR A 25 -14.20 6.25 -25.33
CA THR A 25 -15.02 7.00 -24.39
C THR A 25 -14.08 7.38 -23.25
N SER A 26 -13.22 8.36 -23.50
CA SER A 26 -12.30 8.90 -22.53
C SER A 26 -13.12 9.68 -21.51
N GLU A 27 -13.02 9.26 -20.24
CA GLU A 27 -13.51 10.05 -19.12
C GLU A 27 -12.89 11.46 -19.27
N PRO A 28 -13.69 12.54 -19.25
CA PRO A 28 -13.17 13.87 -19.51
C PRO A 28 -12.05 14.19 -18.52
N ALA A 29 -10.96 14.77 -19.02
CA ALA A 29 -9.83 15.13 -18.18
C ALA A 29 -10.28 16.03 -17.02
N PRO A 30 -9.78 15.81 -15.79
CA PRO A 30 -10.08 16.64 -14.63
C PRO A 30 -9.65 18.09 -14.90
N LYS A 31 -10.50 19.03 -14.49
CA LYS A 31 -10.37 20.48 -14.71
C LYS A 31 -10.12 21.26 -13.42
N THR A 32 -10.36 20.66 -12.26
CA THR A 32 -10.14 21.29 -10.94
C THR A 32 -9.21 20.45 -10.06
N ALA A 33 -8.55 21.07 -9.08
CA ALA A 33 -7.69 20.36 -8.13
C ALA A 33 -8.43 19.27 -7.34
N GLU A 34 -9.72 19.47 -7.08
CA GLU A 34 -10.60 18.48 -6.45
C GLU A 34 -10.85 17.30 -7.39
N GLU A 35 -11.18 17.56 -8.66
CA GLU A 35 -11.37 16.51 -9.67
C GLU A 35 -10.07 15.71 -9.90
N TYR A 36 -8.91 16.37 -9.91
CA TYR A 36 -7.61 15.68 -9.97
C TYR A 36 -7.38 14.77 -8.75
N THR A 37 -7.72 15.26 -7.54
CA THR A 37 -7.58 14.48 -6.31
C THR A 37 -8.49 13.24 -6.33
N LEU A 38 -9.74 13.41 -6.75
CA LEU A 38 -10.69 12.29 -6.89
C LEU A 38 -10.24 11.28 -7.95
N ALA A 39 -9.69 11.75 -9.07
CA ALA A 39 -9.15 10.87 -10.11
C ALA A 39 -7.98 10.03 -9.59
N ILE A 40 -7.06 10.62 -8.83
CA ILE A 40 -5.93 9.89 -8.21
C ILE A 40 -6.44 8.86 -7.21
N ILE A 41 -7.38 9.24 -6.34
CA ILE A 41 -7.97 8.32 -5.35
C ILE A 41 -8.61 7.12 -6.04
N LYS A 42 -9.41 7.36 -7.09
CA LYS A 42 -10.08 6.32 -7.88
C LYS A 42 -9.06 5.39 -8.53
N GLU A 43 -7.97 5.92 -9.06
CA GLU A 43 -6.93 5.09 -9.69
C GLU A 43 -6.19 4.23 -8.67
N VAL A 44 -5.81 4.79 -7.52
CA VAL A 44 -5.21 4.02 -6.42
C VAL A 44 -6.15 2.91 -5.93
N GLN A 45 -7.44 3.18 -5.79
CA GLN A 45 -8.44 2.16 -5.45
C GLN A 45 -8.47 1.01 -6.46
N LYS A 46 -8.46 1.31 -7.76
CA LYS A 46 -8.43 0.27 -8.80
C LYS A 46 -7.16 -0.58 -8.71
N VAL A 47 -6.00 0.05 -8.53
CA VAL A 47 -4.72 -0.65 -8.39
C VAL A 47 -4.78 -1.61 -7.19
N ILE A 48 -5.20 -1.13 -6.02
CA ILE A 48 -5.35 -1.97 -4.82
C ILE A 48 -6.29 -3.15 -5.07
N LEU A 49 -7.46 -2.92 -5.66
CA LEU A 49 -8.43 -3.98 -5.95
C LEU A 49 -7.86 -5.02 -6.91
N SER A 50 -7.15 -4.58 -7.95
CA SER A 50 -6.48 -5.46 -8.92
C SER A 50 -5.37 -6.28 -8.24
N THR A 51 -4.51 -5.63 -7.45
CA THR A 51 -3.46 -6.29 -6.68
C THR A 51 -4.07 -7.34 -5.75
N ASP A 52 -5.10 -7.00 -4.98
CA ASP A 52 -5.75 -7.93 -4.06
C ASP A 52 -6.37 -9.12 -4.80
N GLN A 53 -7.00 -8.88 -5.96
CA GLN A 53 -7.56 -9.96 -6.77
C GLN A 53 -6.47 -10.92 -7.26
N GLN A 54 -5.33 -10.40 -7.70
CA GLN A 54 -4.19 -11.21 -8.15
C GLN A 54 -3.58 -12.01 -7.01
N LEU A 55 -3.39 -11.38 -5.84
CA LEU A 55 -2.76 -12.00 -4.68
C LEU A 55 -3.55 -13.16 -4.06
N ARG A 56 -4.84 -13.29 -4.37
CA ARG A 56 -5.67 -14.44 -3.91
C ARG A 56 -5.14 -15.80 -4.35
N ALA A 57 -4.40 -15.85 -5.46
CA ALA A 57 -3.80 -17.08 -5.96
C ALA A 57 -2.48 -17.46 -5.26
N TYR A 58 -1.94 -16.58 -4.41
CA TYR A 58 -0.61 -16.72 -3.83
C TYR A 58 -0.66 -16.75 -2.31
N GLN A 59 0.13 -17.64 -1.71
CA GLN A 59 0.29 -17.65 -0.25
C GLN A 59 1.35 -16.64 0.18
N PRO A 60 1.05 -15.79 1.18
CA PRO A 60 2.06 -14.90 1.73
C PRO A 60 3.07 -15.67 2.58
N GLN A 61 4.26 -15.10 2.71
CA GLN A 61 5.13 -15.39 3.86
C GLN A 61 4.43 -14.86 5.12
N ARG A 62 4.41 -15.66 6.19
CA ARG A 62 3.75 -15.28 7.45
C ARG A 62 4.75 -15.27 8.59
N LEU A 63 4.74 -14.20 9.38
CA LEU A 63 5.46 -14.09 10.64
C LEU A 63 4.48 -13.75 11.76
N GLU A 64 4.76 -14.27 12.95
CA GLU A 64 3.99 -13.98 14.17
C GLU A 64 4.95 -13.33 15.16
N LEU A 65 4.65 -12.10 15.56
CA LEU A 65 5.45 -11.39 16.55
C LEU A 65 5.03 -11.83 17.95
N PRO A 66 5.98 -11.88 18.90
CA PRO A 66 5.67 -12.16 20.30
C PRO A 66 4.57 -11.23 20.81
N ALA A 67 3.61 -11.80 21.53
CA ALA A 67 2.61 -11.02 22.25
C ALA A 67 3.23 -10.34 23.47
N GLU A 68 2.90 -9.07 23.71
CA GLU A 68 3.11 -8.43 25.01
C GLU A 68 2.05 -8.90 26.01
N GLU A 69 2.31 -8.69 27.31
CA GLU A 69 1.39 -9.08 28.37
C GLU A 69 -0.02 -8.48 28.15
N ASN A 70 -1.04 -9.33 28.08
CA ASN A 70 -2.45 -8.98 27.79
C ASN A 70 -2.75 -8.48 26.36
N GLN A 71 -1.87 -8.73 25.39
CA GLN A 71 -2.14 -8.45 23.97
C GLN A 71 -2.19 -9.73 23.14
N GLN A 72 -2.95 -9.69 22.03
CA GLN A 72 -2.84 -10.74 21.02
C GLN A 72 -1.55 -10.57 20.20
N PRO A 73 -0.93 -11.66 19.74
CA PRO A 73 0.26 -11.59 18.89
C PRO A 73 -0.07 -10.88 17.57
N ARG A 74 0.89 -10.10 17.06
CA ARG A 74 0.73 -9.45 15.75
C ARG A 74 1.16 -10.42 14.65
N ILE A 75 0.30 -10.58 13.65
CA ILE A 75 0.56 -11.41 12.48
C ILE A 75 0.94 -10.49 11.33
N LEU A 76 2.10 -10.73 10.74
CA LEU A 76 2.57 -10.09 9.52
C LEU A 76 2.40 -11.08 8.37
N GLN A 77 1.90 -10.59 7.24
CA GLN A 77 1.82 -11.37 6.00
C GLN A 77 2.40 -10.56 4.85
N LEU A 78 3.39 -11.12 4.16
CA LEU A 78 4.10 -10.48 3.06
C LEU A 78 3.88 -11.26 1.76
N TRP A 79 3.40 -10.56 0.74
CA TRP A 79 3.37 -11.03 -0.64
C TRP A 79 4.50 -10.38 -1.42
N THR A 80 5.26 -11.20 -2.14
CA THR A 80 6.34 -10.76 -3.00
C THR A 80 6.13 -11.24 -4.44
N GLU A 81 6.68 -10.49 -5.39
CA GLU A 81 6.73 -10.82 -6.80
C GLU A 81 8.15 -10.60 -7.31
N GLU A 82 8.75 -11.65 -7.87
CA GLU A 82 10.15 -11.64 -8.32
C GLU A 82 11.13 -11.14 -7.22
N GLY A 83 10.84 -11.46 -5.95
CA GLY A 83 11.62 -11.03 -4.78
C GLY A 83 11.36 -9.59 -4.32
N ASN A 84 10.46 -8.85 -4.96
CA ASN A 84 10.08 -7.49 -4.56
C ASN A 84 8.80 -7.52 -3.73
N PRO A 85 8.67 -6.68 -2.68
CA PRO A 85 7.42 -6.60 -1.93
C PRO A 85 6.30 -6.03 -2.82
N VAL A 86 5.10 -6.59 -2.67
CA VAL A 86 3.87 -6.12 -3.35
C VAL A 86 2.85 -5.66 -2.32
N LYS A 87 2.64 -6.48 -1.28
CA LYS A 87 1.71 -6.17 -0.18
C LYS A 87 2.25 -6.73 1.13
N LEU A 88 2.12 -5.94 2.18
CA LEU A 88 2.35 -6.35 3.55
C LEU A 88 1.09 -6.05 4.36
N THR A 89 0.60 -7.00 5.15
CA THR A 89 -0.48 -6.75 6.13
C THR A 89 0.00 -7.05 7.54
N VAL A 90 -0.53 -6.28 8.49
CA VAL A 90 -0.19 -6.40 9.91
C VAL A 90 -1.47 -6.34 10.72
N THR A 91 -1.72 -7.34 11.57
CA THR A 91 -2.81 -7.25 12.55
C THR A 91 -2.39 -6.28 13.65
N GLU A 92 -3.24 -5.31 13.95
CA GLU A 92 -3.02 -4.36 15.02
C GLU A 92 -3.13 -5.03 16.39
N ALA A 93 -2.30 -4.59 17.33
CA ALA A 93 -2.43 -5.02 18.72
C ALA A 93 -3.82 -4.62 19.26
N ASN A 94 -4.49 -5.58 19.90
CA ASN A 94 -5.73 -5.34 20.63
C ASN A 94 -5.61 -5.93 22.03
N ASP A 95 -6.49 -5.49 22.92
CA ASP A 95 -6.63 -5.96 24.30
C ASP A 95 -7.44 -7.27 24.41
N GLY A 96 -7.58 -8.01 23.30
CA GLY A 96 -8.37 -9.24 23.21
C GLY A 96 -9.90 -9.07 23.27
N ARG A 97 -10.44 -7.84 23.41
CA ARG A 97 -11.89 -7.60 23.54
C ARG A 97 -12.59 -7.17 22.26
N GLN A 98 -11.82 -6.85 21.21
CA GLN A 98 -12.32 -6.40 19.91
C GLN A 98 -11.61 -7.12 18.77
N THR A 99 -12.20 -7.15 17.58
CA THR A 99 -11.51 -7.63 16.37
C THR A 99 -10.27 -6.79 16.14
N ALA A 100 -9.10 -7.42 15.99
CA ALA A 100 -7.86 -6.72 15.67
C ALA A 100 -8.05 -5.91 14.39
N GLY A 101 -7.68 -4.63 14.42
CA GLY A 101 -7.58 -3.83 13.21
C GLY A 101 -6.57 -4.45 12.24
N LEU A 102 -6.64 -4.08 10.97
CA LEU A 102 -5.67 -4.51 9.97
C LEU A 102 -5.04 -3.28 9.33
N SER A 103 -3.72 -3.19 9.41
CA SER A 103 -2.94 -2.30 8.58
C SER A 103 -2.46 -3.02 7.33
N ALA A 104 -2.35 -2.29 6.23
CA ALA A 104 -1.75 -2.82 5.01
C ALA A 104 -0.89 -1.77 4.31
N PHE A 105 0.19 -2.22 3.69
CA PHE A 105 1.17 -1.43 2.95
C PHE A 105 1.29 -2.05 1.56
N TYR A 106 1.19 -1.23 0.52
CA TYR A 106 1.24 -1.67 -0.87
C TYR A 106 2.41 -1.00 -1.57
N PHE A 107 3.13 -1.80 -2.32
CA PHE A 107 4.40 -1.43 -2.91
C PHE A 107 4.37 -1.58 -4.42
N ALA A 108 5.01 -0.64 -5.11
CA ALA A 108 5.27 -0.70 -6.53
C ALA A 108 6.71 -0.26 -6.75
N ASN A 109 7.48 -1.00 -7.53
CA ASN A 109 8.91 -0.72 -7.76
C ASN A 109 9.72 -0.56 -6.45
N LYS A 110 9.40 -1.33 -5.41
CA LYS A 110 9.98 -1.26 -4.06
C LYS A 110 9.65 0.01 -3.27
N GLU A 111 8.79 0.89 -3.79
CA GLU A 111 8.34 2.10 -3.11
C GLU A 111 6.92 1.91 -2.56
N LEU A 112 6.69 2.43 -1.36
CA LEU A 112 5.35 2.50 -0.77
C LEU A 112 4.52 3.50 -1.57
N PHE A 113 3.42 3.05 -2.18
CA PHE A 113 2.48 3.95 -2.87
C PHE A 113 1.16 4.12 -2.10
N PHE A 114 0.83 3.16 -1.23
CA PHE A 114 -0.39 3.23 -0.43
C PHE A 114 -0.21 2.51 0.92
N ALA A 115 -0.77 3.10 1.97
CA ALA A 115 -0.93 2.46 3.27
C ALA A 115 -2.34 2.68 3.82
N THR A 116 -2.83 1.72 4.60
CA THR A 116 -4.09 1.83 5.35
C THR A 116 -3.86 1.41 6.79
N GLN A 117 -4.55 2.09 7.69
CA GLN A 117 -4.75 1.75 9.09
C GLN A 117 -6.26 1.66 9.36
N PRO A 118 -6.73 1.15 10.53
CA PRO A 118 -8.15 0.94 10.77
C PRO A 118 -9.07 2.16 10.53
N HIS A 119 -8.54 3.37 10.66
CA HIS A 119 -9.31 4.62 10.55
C HIS A 119 -8.75 5.62 9.54
N ALA A 120 -7.72 5.26 8.77
CA ALA A 120 -7.04 6.19 7.87
C ALA A 120 -6.43 5.50 6.65
N ARG A 121 -6.30 6.25 5.55
CA ARG A 121 -5.61 5.84 4.34
C ARG A 121 -4.62 6.90 3.89
N PHE A 122 -3.56 6.44 3.26
CA PHE A 122 -2.40 7.26 2.95
C PHE A 122 -1.95 6.94 1.53
N ILE A 123 -1.91 7.95 0.66
CA ILE A 123 -1.45 7.83 -0.73
C ILE A 123 -0.11 8.54 -0.85
N PHE A 124 0.88 7.80 -1.31
CA PHE A 124 2.22 8.29 -1.58
C PHE A 124 2.41 8.51 -3.08
N ILE A 125 3.06 9.62 -3.43
CA ILE A 125 3.45 9.96 -4.80
C ILE A 125 4.90 10.44 -4.74
N ASP A 126 5.76 9.86 -5.57
CA ASP A 126 7.20 10.16 -5.60
C ASP A 126 7.86 10.03 -4.21
N GLY A 127 7.48 8.97 -3.47
CA GLY A 127 7.97 8.70 -2.11
C GLY A 127 7.46 9.66 -1.03
N LYS A 128 6.50 10.55 -1.34
CA LYS A 128 5.95 11.54 -0.41
C LYS A 128 4.47 11.32 -0.13
N LEU A 129 4.06 11.48 1.13
CA LEU A 129 2.65 11.41 1.53
C LEU A 129 1.89 12.60 0.95
N LYS A 130 1.15 12.35 -0.14
CA LYS A 130 0.39 13.38 -0.84
C LYS A 130 -0.99 13.56 -0.23
N TYR A 131 -1.67 12.45 0.06
CA TYR A 131 -3.04 12.45 0.56
C TYR A 131 -3.17 11.62 1.84
N TRP A 132 -3.76 12.22 2.86
CA TRP A 132 -4.25 11.55 4.06
C TRP A 132 -5.78 11.59 3.98
N LEU A 133 -6.39 10.42 3.95
CA LEU A 133 -7.83 10.23 3.84
C LEU A 133 -8.38 9.55 5.09
N ASP A 134 -9.67 9.74 5.33
CA ASP A 134 -10.41 9.00 6.36
C ASP A 134 -10.74 7.56 5.92
N LYS A 135 -11.52 6.86 6.74
CA LYS A 135 -12.00 5.50 6.49
C LYS A 135 -13.03 5.39 5.35
N ASP A 136 -13.52 6.50 4.83
CA ASP A 136 -14.50 6.58 3.75
C ASP A 136 -13.89 7.18 2.46
N TRP A 137 -12.55 7.32 2.41
CA TRP A 137 -11.76 7.87 1.29
C TRP A 137 -11.91 9.38 1.06
N ASN A 138 -12.42 10.12 2.05
CA ASN A 138 -12.47 11.57 1.96
C ASN A 138 -11.13 12.18 2.36
N PRO A 139 -10.59 13.15 1.59
CA PRO A 139 -9.39 13.88 1.98
C PRO A 139 -9.56 14.61 3.29
N LEU A 140 -8.60 14.43 4.20
CA LEU A 140 -8.53 15.16 5.46
C LEU A 140 -7.65 16.40 5.29
N GLN A 141 -8.08 17.50 5.91
CA GLN A 141 -7.22 18.67 6.07
C GLN A 141 -6.26 18.46 7.22
N ALA A 142 -5.15 17.79 6.93
CA ALA A 142 -4.06 17.60 7.88
C ALA A 142 -3.04 18.76 7.80
N PRO A 143 -2.62 19.34 8.94
CA PRO A 143 -1.48 20.25 8.99
C PRO A 143 -0.25 19.63 8.33
N GLU A 144 0.60 20.45 7.71
CA GLU A 144 1.78 19.97 6.99
C GLU A 144 2.71 19.16 7.90
N GLN A 145 2.95 19.62 9.13
CA GLN A 145 3.78 18.90 10.09
C GLN A 145 3.21 17.50 10.39
N GLY A 146 1.90 17.42 10.69
CA GLY A 146 1.25 16.14 10.95
C GLY A 146 1.36 15.18 9.76
N ARG A 147 1.32 15.70 8.52
CA ARG A 147 1.53 14.88 7.32
C ARG A 147 2.96 14.35 7.22
N ARG A 148 3.96 15.17 7.54
CA ARG A 148 5.37 14.74 7.56
C ARG A 148 5.63 13.69 8.65
N ASP A 149 5.04 13.87 9.82
CA ASP A 149 5.16 12.91 10.92
C ASP A 149 4.56 11.55 10.53
N TRP A 150 3.39 11.55 9.88
CA TRP A 150 2.77 10.33 9.36
C TRP A 150 3.54 9.71 8.19
N GLU A 151 4.08 10.51 7.27
CA GLU A 151 4.97 10.04 6.20
C GLU A 151 6.14 9.25 6.79
N GLN A 152 6.88 9.86 7.72
CA GLN A 152 8.04 9.23 8.35
C GLN A 152 7.64 7.95 9.08
N LYS A 153 6.61 8.02 9.93
CA LYS A 153 6.14 6.87 10.70
C LYS A 153 5.78 5.68 9.81
N LEU A 154 5.02 5.91 8.73
CA LEU A 154 4.58 4.82 7.86
C LEU A 154 5.74 4.20 7.07
N LEU A 155 6.70 5.01 6.62
CA LEU A 155 7.89 4.52 5.94
C LEU A 155 8.78 3.71 6.87
N GLU A 156 9.00 4.18 8.10
CA GLU A 156 9.76 3.47 9.13
C GLU A 156 9.10 2.13 9.49
N GLN A 157 7.78 2.14 9.74
CA GLN A 157 7.03 0.92 10.04
C GLN A 157 7.10 -0.10 8.90
N ALA A 158 6.91 0.35 7.65
CA ALA A 158 7.01 -0.53 6.48
C ALA A 158 8.42 -1.15 6.36
N ALA A 159 9.47 -0.34 6.53
CA ALA A 159 10.84 -0.82 6.47
C ALA A 159 11.18 -1.80 7.61
N GLU A 160 10.76 -1.50 8.83
CA GLU A 160 10.93 -2.38 10.00
C GLU A 160 10.31 -3.75 9.73
N TYR A 161 9.04 -3.79 9.32
CA TYR A 161 8.34 -5.04 9.07
C TYR A 161 8.94 -5.84 7.91
N LEU A 162 9.38 -5.19 6.83
CA LEU A 162 10.08 -5.87 5.73
C LEU A 162 11.42 -6.45 6.20
N GLY A 163 12.13 -5.77 7.10
CA GLY A 163 13.38 -6.25 7.70
C GLY A 163 13.20 -7.57 8.45
N LEU A 164 12.07 -7.75 9.15
CA LEU A 164 11.79 -8.97 9.92
C LEU A 164 11.72 -10.24 9.05
N PHE A 165 11.24 -10.12 7.81
CA PHE A 165 11.24 -11.25 6.86
C PHE A 165 12.64 -11.59 6.35
N SER A 166 13.53 -10.59 6.24
CA SER A 166 14.92 -10.79 5.82
C SER A 166 15.79 -11.42 6.91
N ASP A 167 15.47 -11.17 8.18
CA ASP A 167 16.20 -11.76 9.31
C ASP A 167 15.66 -13.14 9.72
N GLY A 168 14.35 -13.38 9.53
CA GLY A 168 13.74 -14.70 9.73
C GLY A 168 14.31 -15.79 8.82
N GLU A 169 14.67 -15.45 7.57
CA GLU A 169 15.34 -16.40 6.66
C GLU A 169 16.73 -16.83 7.14
N LYS A 170 17.44 -16.00 7.92
CA LYS A 170 18.78 -16.33 8.45
C LYS A 170 18.73 -17.31 9.63
N GLN A 171 17.55 -17.52 10.24
CA GLN A 171 17.40 -18.34 11.44
C GLN A 171 16.79 -19.73 11.18
N ALA A 172 16.39 -20.06 9.95
CA ALA A 172 16.00 -21.43 9.63
C ALA A 172 17.25 -22.33 9.60
N PRO A 173 17.40 -23.31 10.51
CA PRO A 173 18.51 -24.25 10.41
C PRO A 173 18.38 -25.01 9.10
N SER A 174 19.41 -24.92 8.27
CA SER A 174 19.65 -25.82 7.15
C SER A 174 19.52 -27.25 7.67
N SER A 175 18.39 -27.89 7.40
CA SER A 175 18.23 -29.32 7.61
C SER A 175 19.07 -30.01 6.54
N GLN A 176 20.31 -30.36 6.90
CA GLN A 176 21.10 -31.38 6.23
C GLN A 176 21.01 -32.68 7.03
#